data_AF-A1BQW2-F1
#
_entry.id   AF-A1BQW2-F1
#
_cell.length_a   1.000
_cell.length_b   1.000
_cell.length_c   1.000
_cell.angle_alpha   90.00
_cell.angle_beta   90.00
_cell.angle_gamma   90.00
#
_symmetry.space_group_name_H-M   'P 1'
#
loop_
_entity.id
_entity.type
_entity.pdbx_description
1 polymer ?
#
loop_
_entity_poly.entity_id
_entity_poly.type
_entity_poly.pdbx_seq_one_letter_code
_entity_poly.pdbx_strand_id
1 'polypeptide(L)'
;NMVDLPLGATEDRVCGTIDIEKALTEGVKAFEPGLLAKANRGILYVDEVNLLDDHLVDVLLDSAASGWNTVEREGISISHPARFILIGSGNPEEGELRPQLLDRFGMHAQVGTVRDAELRVKIVEERARLDKNPKEFRESYKAEQEKLQNQIDSARNALSAVTIDHDLRVKISKVCAELNVDGLRGD
;
A
#
# COMPACT_ATOMS: atom_id res chain seq x y z
N ASN A 1 6.98 -1.68 -9.26
CA ASN A 1 5.70 -1.76 -9.98
C ASN A 1 4.60 -1.27 -9.06
N MET A 2 3.78 -0.34 -9.55
CA MET A 2 2.59 0.16 -8.88
C MET A 2 1.38 -0.46 -9.59
N VAL A 3 0.42 -0.94 -8.80
CA VAL A 3 -0.84 -1.53 -9.28
C VAL A 3 -1.98 -0.73 -8.67
N ASP A 4 -2.87 -0.23 -9.52
CA ASP A 4 -4.06 0.51 -9.09
C ASP A 4 -5.24 -0.44 -8.91
N LEU A 5 -5.95 -0.31 -7.78
CA LEU A 5 -7.19 -1.03 -7.50
C LEU A 5 -8.39 -0.12 -7.82
N PRO A 6 -9.23 -0.49 -8.80
CA PRO A 6 -10.43 0.28 -9.10
C PRO A 6 -11.53 0.01 -8.06
N LEU A 7 -12.35 1.03 -7.75
CA LEU A 7 -13.43 0.96 -6.77
C LEU A 7 -14.44 -0.17 -7.01
N GLY A 8 -14.69 -0.53 -8.27
CA GLY A 8 -15.59 -1.63 -8.65
C GLY A 8 -14.87 -2.96 -8.93
N ALA A 9 -13.68 -3.18 -8.36
CA ALA A 9 -13.00 -4.46 -8.51
C ALA A 9 -13.78 -5.57 -7.81
N THR A 10 -14.04 -6.67 -8.51
CA THR A 10 -14.60 -7.87 -7.87
C THR A 10 -13.51 -8.58 -7.06
N GLU A 11 -13.92 -9.33 -6.04
CA GLU A 11 -13.02 -10.17 -5.24
C GLU A 11 -12.14 -11.05 -6.12
N ASP A 12 -12.72 -11.74 -7.12
CA ASP A 12 -11.96 -12.59 -8.06
C ASP A 12 -10.89 -11.82 -8.83
N ARG A 13 -11.12 -10.55 -9.17
CA ARG A 13 -10.12 -9.72 -9.85
C ARG A 13 -9.00 -9.31 -8.90
N VAL A 14 -9.30 -9.08 -7.63
CA VAL A 14 -8.31 -8.69 -6.60
C VAL A 14 -7.47 -9.89 -6.19
N CYS A 15 -8.13 -10.96 -5.74
CA CYS A 15 -7.50 -12.15 -5.18
C CYS A 15 -6.98 -13.10 -6.27
N GLY A 16 -7.64 -13.13 -7.43
CA GLY A 16 -7.47 -14.16 -8.43
C GLY A 16 -8.58 -15.21 -8.34
N THR A 17 -8.69 -16.02 -9.37
CA THR A 17 -9.69 -17.09 -9.46
C THR A 17 -9.04 -18.43 -9.80
N ILE A 18 -9.80 -19.51 -9.65
CA ILE A 18 -9.38 -20.86 -9.99
C ILE A 18 -10.24 -21.31 -11.18
N ASP A 19 -9.62 -21.61 -12.31
CA ASP A 19 -10.29 -22.18 -13.48
C ASP A 19 -10.59 -23.65 -13.20
N ILE A 20 -11.84 -23.89 -12.80
CA ILE A 20 -12.37 -25.20 -12.40
C ILE A 20 -12.49 -26.13 -13.59
N GLU A 21 -12.86 -25.62 -14.77
CA GLU A 21 -12.99 -26.44 -15.97
C GLU A 21 -11.64 -27.08 -16.30
N LYS A 22 -10.54 -26.31 -16.28
CA LYS A 22 -9.20 -26.89 -16.47
C LYS A 22 -8.79 -27.80 -15.31
N ALA A 23 -9.14 -27.46 -14.07
CA ALA A 23 -8.83 -28.30 -12.91
C ALA A 23 -9.49 -29.69 -12.97
N LEU A 24 -10.73 -29.77 -13.45
CA LEU A 24 -11.49 -31.02 -13.57
C LEU A 24 -11.14 -31.79 -14.85
N THR A 25 -10.92 -31.10 -15.97
CA THR A 25 -10.74 -31.74 -17.29
C THR A 25 -9.28 -32.15 -17.51
N GLU A 26 -8.32 -31.35 -17.06
CA GLU A 26 -6.88 -31.57 -17.27
C GLU A 26 -6.15 -32.02 -16.00
N GLY A 27 -6.81 -31.99 -14.83
CA GLY A 27 -6.18 -32.30 -13.53
C GLY A 27 -5.14 -31.25 -13.09
N VAL A 28 -5.09 -30.10 -13.79
CA VAL A 28 -4.13 -29.02 -13.53
C VAL A 28 -4.85 -27.89 -12.79
N LYS A 29 -4.38 -27.54 -11.59
CA LYS A 29 -4.87 -26.36 -10.86
C LYS A 29 -4.52 -25.08 -11.64
N ALA A 30 -5.42 -24.62 -12.49
CA ALA A 30 -5.25 -23.42 -13.28
C ALA A 30 -5.64 -22.19 -12.44
N PHE A 31 -4.66 -21.60 -11.76
CA PHE A 31 -4.84 -20.35 -11.01
C PHE A 31 -4.69 -19.15 -11.94
N GLU A 32 -5.69 -18.27 -11.96
CA GLU A 32 -5.63 -16.99 -12.64
C GLU A 32 -5.24 -15.87 -11.67
N PRO A 33 -4.04 -15.27 -11.82
CA PRO A 33 -3.52 -14.30 -10.86
C PRO A 33 -4.29 -12.98 -10.88
N GLY A 34 -4.75 -12.57 -9.69
CA GLY A 34 -5.40 -11.29 -9.46
C GLY A 34 -4.44 -10.09 -9.35
N LEU A 35 -4.98 -8.95 -8.92
CA LEU A 35 -4.21 -7.73 -8.65
C LEU A 35 -3.18 -7.93 -7.52
N LEU A 36 -3.49 -8.72 -6.49
CA LEU A 36 -2.57 -9.00 -5.39
C LEU A 36 -1.30 -9.72 -5.85
N ALA A 37 -1.44 -10.66 -6.80
CA ALA A 37 -0.29 -11.34 -7.40
C ALA A 37 0.58 -10.36 -8.20
N LYS A 38 -0.04 -9.41 -8.91
CA LYS A 38 0.66 -8.37 -9.69
C LYS A 38 1.36 -7.34 -8.80
N ALA A 39 0.78 -7.04 -7.64
CA ALA A 39 1.33 -6.09 -6.67
C ALA A 39 2.51 -6.67 -5.86
N ASN A 40 2.71 -7.99 -5.88
CA ASN A 40 3.79 -8.64 -5.12
C ASN A 40 5.16 -8.01 -5.41
N ARG A 41 5.89 -7.67 -4.35
CA ARG A 41 7.16 -6.92 -4.32
C ARG A 41 7.05 -5.50 -4.89
N GLY A 42 5.85 -4.92 -4.84
CA GLY A 42 5.52 -3.61 -5.37
C GLY A 42 4.62 -2.80 -4.44
N ILE A 43 3.80 -1.94 -5.05
CA ILE A 43 2.87 -1.05 -4.37
C ILE A 43 1.47 -1.36 -4.89
N LEU A 44 0.50 -1.49 -3.99
CA LEU A 44 -0.92 -1.52 -4.31
C LEU A 44 -1.52 -0.19 -3.88
N TYR A 45 -2.00 0.57 -4.86
CA TYR A 45 -2.68 1.85 -4.64
C TYR A 45 -4.19 1.63 -4.72
N VAL A 46 -4.91 2.13 -3.73
CA VAL A 46 -6.37 2.13 -3.69
C VAL A 46 -6.83 3.57 -3.59
N ASP A 47 -7.56 4.02 -4.60
CA ASP A 47 -8.20 5.32 -4.57
C ASP A 47 -9.50 5.24 -3.79
N GLU A 48 -9.82 6.28 -3.02
CA GLU A 48 -11.07 6.38 -2.24
C GLU A 48 -11.39 5.12 -1.43
N VAL A 49 -10.47 4.68 -0.55
CA VAL A 49 -10.65 3.47 0.30
C VAL A 49 -11.92 3.51 1.17
N ASN A 50 -12.46 4.70 1.42
CA ASN A 50 -13.73 4.91 2.10
C ASN A 50 -14.92 4.31 1.32
N LEU A 51 -14.81 4.16 -0.01
CA LEU A 51 -15.88 3.63 -0.87
C LEU A 51 -15.74 2.14 -1.18
N LEU A 52 -14.66 1.49 -0.74
CA LEU A 52 -14.43 0.07 -1.03
C LEU A 52 -15.42 -0.84 -0.29
N ASP A 53 -15.72 -2.02 -0.83
CA ASP A 53 -16.55 -3.00 -0.10
C ASP A 53 -15.80 -3.59 1.11
N ASP A 54 -16.54 -3.86 2.20
CA ASP A 54 -15.97 -4.36 3.47
C ASP A 54 -15.12 -5.62 3.29
N HIS A 55 -15.62 -6.59 2.51
CA HIS A 55 -14.92 -7.85 2.28
C HIS A 55 -13.58 -7.66 1.53
N LEU A 56 -13.48 -6.69 0.63
CA LEU A 56 -12.22 -6.40 -0.06
C LEU A 56 -11.22 -5.73 0.89
N VAL A 57 -11.67 -4.81 1.73
CA VAL A 57 -10.83 -4.16 2.74
C VAL A 57 -10.14 -5.22 3.60
N ASP A 58 -10.88 -6.19 4.12
CA ASP A 58 -10.33 -7.22 4.99
C ASP A 58 -9.26 -8.06 4.28
N VAL A 59 -9.55 -8.52 3.06
CA VAL A 59 -8.59 -9.32 2.28
C VAL A 59 -7.33 -8.54 1.93
N LEU A 60 -7.46 -7.25 1.59
CA LEU A 60 -6.32 -6.39 1.28
C LEU A 60 -5.43 -6.18 2.51
N LEU A 61 -6.03 -5.89 3.66
CA LEU A 61 -5.31 -5.66 4.91
C LEU A 61 -4.65 -6.95 5.42
N ASP A 62 -5.35 -8.08 5.34
CA ASP A 62 -4.80 -9.39 5.73
C ASP A 62 -3.65 -9.81 4.80
N SER A 63 -3.77 -9.57 3.49
CA SER A 63 -2.71 -9.84 2.52
C SER A 63 -1.50 -8.93 2.73
N ALA A 64 -1.73 -7.64 3.00
CA ALA A 64 -0.67 -6.68 3.27
C ALA A 64 0.09 -7.01 4.57
N ALA A 65 -0.62 -7.46 5.61
CA ALA A 65 -0.04 -7.82 6.90
C ALA A 65 0.69 -9.17 6.85
N SER A 66 0.07 -10.21 6.27
CA SER A 66 0.64 -11.56 6.20
C SER A 66 1.71 -11.71 5.11
N GLY A 67 1.63 -10.90 4.05
CA GLY A 67 2.45 -11.03 2.85
C GLY A 67 2.07 -12.21 1.96
N TRP A 68 0.91 -12.83 2.19
CA TRP A 68 0.37 -13.94 1.40
C TRP A 68 -1.09 -13.67 1.06
N ASN A 69 -1.48 -14.07 -0.14
CA ASN A 69 -2.89 -14.11 -0.53
C ASN A 69 -3.31 -15.56 -0.70
N THR A 70 -4.50 -15.91 -0.18
CA THR A 70 -5.06 -17.26 -0.26
C THR A 70 -6.42 -17.18 -0.95
N VAL A 71 -6.60 -17.98 -1.99
CA VAL A 71 -7.83 -18.08 -2.76
C VAL A 71 -8.45 -19.45 -2.52
N GLU A 72 -9.68 -19.45 -2.00
CA GLU A 72 -10.43 -20.66 -1.69
C GLU A 72 -11.74 -20.70 -2.47
N ARG A 73 -11.89 -21.73 -3.33
CA ARG A 73 -13.12 -21.97 -4.10
C ARG A 73 -13.37 -23.48 -4.19
N GLU A 74 -14.60 -23.89 -3.87
CA GLU A 74 -15.10 -25.27 -4.03
C GLU A 74 -14.18 -26.36 -3.42
N GLY A 75 -13.58 -26.09 -2.26
CA GLY A 75 -12.70 -27.03 -1.56
C GLY A 75 -11.25 -27.06 -2.07
N ILE A 76 -10.89 -26.22 -3.05
CA ILE A 76 -9.52 -25.99 -3.48
C ILE A 76 -9.02 -24.71 -2.82
N SER A 77 -7.88 -24.80 -2.15
CA SER A 77 -7.16 -23.66 -1.57
C SER A 77 -5.80 -23.50 -2.27
N ILE A 78 -5.50 -22.29 -2.74
CA ILE A 78 -4.24 -21.91 -3.38
C ILE A 78 -3.73 -20.64 -2.71
N SER A 79 -2.48 -20.66 -2.25
CA SER A 79 -1.83 -19.48 -1.68
C SER A 79 -0.64 -19.05 -2.53
N HIS A 80 -0.44 -17.74 -2.66
CA HIS A 80 0.72 -17.17 -3.34
C HIS A 80 1.30 -15.97 -2.57
N PRO A 81 2.58 -15.64 -2.76
CA PRO A 81 3.17 -14.46 -2.14
C PRO A 81 2.50 -13.17 -2.63
N ALA A 82 2.24 -12.26 -1.70
CA ALA A 82 1.64 -10.95 -1.92
C ALA A 82 2.26 -9.91 -0.97
N ARG A 83 3.59 -9.75 -1.01
CA ARG A 83 4.30 -8.76 -0.18
C ARG A 83 4.33 -7.41 -0.90
N PHE A 84 3.46 -6.48 -0.53
CA PHE A 84 3.37 -5.17 -1.16
C PHE A 84 3.19 -4.06 -0.13
N ILE A 85 3.46 -2.83 -0.54
CA ILE A 85 3.13 -1.63 0.25
C ILE A 85 1.71 -1.21 -0.15
N LEU A 86 0.78 -1.21 0.80
CA LEU A 86 -0.59 -0.72 0.60
C LEU A 86 -0.62 0.80 0.79
N ILE A 87 -1.11 1.52 -0.21
CA ILE A 87 -1.36 2.96 -0.14
C ILE A 87 -2.84 3.19 -0.41
N GLY A 88 -3.56 3.64 0.62
CA GLY A 88 -4.94 4.09 0.49
C GLY A 88 -5.01 5.61 0.44
N SER A 89 -5.69 6.15 -0.57
CA SER A 89 -6.15 7.53 -0.59
C SER A 89 -7.61 7.57 -0.16
N GLY A 90 -8.04 8.66 0.48
CA GLY A 90 -9.42 8.84 0.89
C GLY A 90 -9.77 10.31 0.97
N ASN A 91 -10.99 10.65 0.57
CA ASN A 91 -11.53 12.00 0.71
C ASN A 91 -12.43 12.06 1.96
N PRO A 92 -12.06 12.82 3.01
CA PRO A 92 -12.90 12.97 4.19
C PRO A 92 -14.30 13.53 3.91
N GLU A 93 -14.47 14.24 2.79
CA GLU A 93 -15.77 14.80 2.38
C GLU A 93 -16.74 13.74 1.83
N GLU A 94 -16.22 12.59 1.39
CA GLU A 94 -17.01 11.50 0.79
C GLU A 94 -17.35 10.38 1.79
N GLY A 95 -16.92 10.52 3.04
CA GLY A 95 -17.22 9.59 4.12
C GLY A 95 -16.07 9.45 5.10
N GLU A 96 -16.40 9.15 6.35
CA GLU A 96 -15.39 8.83 7.34
C GLU A 96 -14.74 7.48 7.05
N LEU A 97 -13.44 7.36 7.33
CA LEU A 97 -12.75 6.09 7.27
C LEU A 97 -13.32 5.15 8.33
N ARG A 98 -13.68 3.95 7.90
CA ARG A 98 -14.13 2.89 8.80
C ARG A 98 -13.06 2.60 9.87
N PRO A 99 -13.45 2.34 11.13
CA PRO A 99 -12.50 2.07 12.21
C PRO A 99 -11.50 0.94 11.91
N GLN A 100 -11.91 -0.10 11.16
CA GLN A 100 -11.02 -1.20 10.78
C GLN A 100 -9.83 -0.75 9.91
N LEU A 101 -10.05 0.25 9.03
CA LEU A 101 -8.99 0.83 8.21
C LEU A 101 -8.03 1.64 9.09
N LEU A 102 -8.58 2.50 9.95
CA LEU A 102 -7.79 3.35 10.85
C LEU A 102 -6.90 2.52 11.79
N ASP A 103 -7.41 1.41 12.31
CA ASP A 103 -6.71 0.53 13.23
C ASP A 103 -5.62 -0.32 12.53
N ARG A 104 -5.77 -0.62 11.23
CA ARG A 104 -4.85 -1.50 10.48
C ARG A 104 -3.86 -0.76 9.58
N PHE A 105 -4.08 0.52 9.29
CA PHE A 105 -3.07 1.34 8.63
C PHE A 105 -1.98 1.76 9.60
N GLY A 106 -0.74 1.36 9.33
CA GLY A 106 0.40 1.67 10.20
C GLY A 106 0.83 3.15 10.19
N MET A 107 0.44 3.92 9.17
CA MET A 107 0.76 5.34 9.06
C MET A 107 -0.40 6.11 8.45
N HIS A 108 -0.69 7.28 9.00
CA HIS A 108 -1.63 8.24 8.45
C HIS A 108 -0.89 9.53 8.07
N ALA A 109 -1.04 9.96 6.82
CA ALA A 109 -0.40 11.16 6.30
C ALA A 109 -1.45 12.06 5.65
N GLN A 110 -1.56 13.30 6.14
CA GLN A 110 -2.45 14.29 5.56
C GLN A 110 -1.72 15.12 4.51
N VAL A 111 -2.21 15.10 3.27
CA VAL A 111 -1.65 15.90 2.18
C VAL A 111 -2.47 17.17 2.03
N GLY A 112 -1.88 18.30 2.44
CA GLY A 112 -2.51 19.62 2.32
C GLY A 112 -2.29 20.26 0.95
N THR A 113 -3.22 21.11 0.53
CA THR A 113 -3.03 21.96 -0.65
C THR A 113 -2.05 23.09 -0.37
N VAL A 114 -1.12 23.31 -1.29
CA VAL A 114 -0.15 24.41 -1.19
C VAL A 114 -0.88 25.75 -1.35
N ARG A 115 -0.81 26.59 -0.31
CA ARG A 115 -1.45 27.92 -0.29
C ARG A 115 -0.54 29.06 -0.75
N ASP A 116 0.77 28.86 -0.67
CA ASP A 116 1.77 29.85 -1.10
C ASP A 116 1.76 30.04 -2.61
N ALA A 117 1.68 31.29 -3.06
CA ALA A 117 1.52 31.62 -4.47
C ALA A 117 2.77 31.27 -5.29
N GLU A 118 3.97 31.50 -4.75
CA GLU A 118 5.24 31.23 -5.44
C GLU A 118 5.44 29.72 -5.63
N LEU A 119 5.17 28.92 -4.59
CA LEU A 119 5.22 27.46 -4.69
C LEU A 119 4.18 26.92 -5.66
N ARG A 120 2.98 27.49 -5.72
CA ARG A 120 1.96 27.10 -6.70
C ARG A 120 2.42 27.35 -8.14
N VAL A 121 2.98 28.54 -8.41
CA VAL A 121 3.55 28.87 -9.73
C VAL A 121 4.66 27.87 -10.07
N LYS A 122 5.56 27.61 -9.14
CA LYS A 122 6.65 26.65 -9.31
C LYS A 122 6.14 25.23 -9.66
N ILE A 123 5.10 24.74 -8.98
CA ILE A 123 4.52 23.42 -9.28
C ILE A 123 3.99 23.37 -10.72
N VAL A 124 3.30 24.41 -11.17
CA VAL A 124 2.77 24.49 -12.54
C VAL A 124 3.89 24.57 -13.57
N GLU A 125 4.92 25.36 -13.32
CA GLU A 125 6.10 25.46 -14.20
C GLU A 125 6.85 24.14 -14.31
N GLU A 126 7.07 23.46 -13.18
CA GLU A 126 7.70 22.14 -13.13
C GLU A 126 6.87 21.09 -13.88
N ARG A 127 5.53 21.11 -13.73
CA ARG A 127 4.64 20.24 -14.50
C ARG A 127 4.73 20.52 -16.00
N ALA A 128 4.70 21.78 -16.41
CA ALA A 128 4.85 22.16 -17.81
C ALA A 128 6.22 21.74 -18.39
N ARG A 129 7.29 21.83 -17.59
CA ARG A 129 8.63 21.36 -17.98
C ARG A 129 8.66 19.85 -18.20
N LEU A 130 8.02 19.08 -17.30
CA LEU A 130 7.86 17.64 -17.44
C LEU A 130 7.09 17.29 -18.73
N ASP A 131 5.96 17.95 -18.99
CA ASP A 131 5.12 17.68 -20.15
C ASP A 131 5.82 18.04 -21.47
N LYS A 132 6.61 19.12 -21.48
CA LYS A 132 7.37 19.56 -22.66
C LYS A 132 8.53 18.63 -23.02
N ASN A 133 9.34 18.22 -22.04
CA ASN A 133 10.46 17.30 -22.27
C ASN A 133 10.68 16.35 -21.09
N PRO A 134 9.96 15.20 -21.07
CA PRO A 134 10.05 14.26 -19.95
C PRO A 134 11.43 13.66 -19.73
N LYS A 135 12.25 13.54 -20.79
CA LYS A 135 13.59 12.94 -20.70
C LYS A 135 14.55 13.89 -19.97
N GLU A 136 14.62 15.12 -20.44
CA GLU A 136 15.48 16.16 -19.84
C GLU A 136 15.08 16.46 -18.39
N PHE A 137 13.77 16.50 -18.10
CA PHE A 137 13.28 16.64 -16.72
C PHE A 137 13.75 15.48 -15.82
N ARG A 138 13.68 14.23 -16.29
CA ARG A 138 14.16 13.08 -15.49
C ARG A 138 15.66 13.10 -15.32
N GLU A 139 16.41 13.54 -16.33
CA GLU A 139 17.86 13.69 -16.25
C GLU A 139 18.28 14.76 -15.24
N SER A 140 17.56 15.90 -15.17
CA SER A 140 17.87 16.96 -14.20
C SER A 140 17.71 16.52 -12.74
N TYR A 141 16.75 15.63 -12.45
CA TYR A 141 16.53 15.08 -11.11
C TYR A 141 17.25 13.76 -10.83
N LYS A 142 18.01 13.22 -11.80
CA LYS A 142 18.63 11.89 -11.67
C LYS A 142 19.54 11.79 -10.45
N ALA A 143 20.38 12.80 -10.22
CA ALA A 143 21.30 12.81 -9.08
C ALA A 143 20.57 12.83 -7.72
N GLU A 144 19.46 13.56 -7.61
CA GLU A 144 18.64 13.60 -6.40
C GLU A 144 17.92 12.27 -6.16
N GLN A 145 17.40 11.64 -7.22
CA GLN A 145 16.77 10.32 -7.16
C GLN A 145 17.76 9.23 -6.75
N GLU A 146 18.96 9.22 -7.33
CA GLU A 146 20.03 8.27 -6.96
C GLU A 146 20.46 8.47 -5.50
N LYS A 147 20.56 9.72 -5.03
CA LYS A 147 20.84 10.01 -3.62
C LYS A 147 19.77 9.45 -2.70
N LEU A 148 18.49 9.66 -3.02
CA LEU A 148 17.38 9.13 -2.22
C LEU A 148 17.34 7.60 -2.24
N GLN A 149 17.57 6.98 -3.39
CA GLN A 149 17.65 5.51 -3.51
C GLN A 149 18.75 4.95 -2.61
N ASN A 150 19.96 5.52 -2.68
CA ASN A 150 21.08 5.10 -1.84
C ASN A 150 20.80 5.27 -0.33
N GLN A 151 20.08 6.33 0.05
CA GLN A 151 19.63 6.52 1.44
C GLN A 151 18.67 5.41 1.89
N ILE A 152 17.68 5.07 1.06
CA ILE A 152 16.72 4.00 1.36
C ILE A 152 17.42 2.65 1.47
N ASP A 153 18.32 2.32 0.55
CA ASP A 153 19.04 1.05 0.57
C ASP A 153 19.98 0.94 1.77
N SER A 154 20.67 2.03 2.13
CA SER A 154 21.49 2.10 3.34
C SER A 154 20.66 1.90 4.60
N ALA A 155 19.49 2.56 4.68
CA ALA A 155 18.59 2.42 5.82
C ALA A 155 18.05 1.00 5.96
N ARG A 156 17.66 0.34 4.85
CA ARG A 156 17.21 -1.07 4.85
C ARG A 156 18.28 -2.02 5.38
N ASN A 157 19.53 -1.82 4.97
CA ASN A 157 20.65 -2.66 5.43
C ASN A 157 20.99 -2.43 6.90
N ALA A 158 20.84 -1.20 7.40
CA ALA A 158 21.12 -0.85 8.79
C ALA A 158 19.98 -1.23 9.76
N LEU A 159 18.75 -1.42 9.26
CA LEU A 159 17.55 -1.58 10.08
C LEU A 159 17.65 -2.70 11.12
N SER A 160 18.27 -3.84 10.77
CA SER A 160 18.42 -4.98 11.70
C SER A 160 19.37 -4.71 12.86
N ALA A 161 20.25 -3.71 12.75
CA ALA A 161 21.18 -3.29 13.78
C ALA A 161 20.64 -2.14 14.64
N VAL A 162 19.51 -1.53 14.27
CA VAL A 162 18.89 -0.46 15.04
C VAL A 162 18.35 -1.04 16.34
N THR A 163 18.80 -0.49 17.46
CA THR A 163 18.31 -0.85 18.79
C THR A 163 17.63 0.35 19.44
N ILE A 164 16.65 0.07 20.29
CA ILE A 164 15.92 1.09 21.03
C ILE A 164 16.09 0.85 22.53
N ASP A 165 16.53 1.90 23.23
CA ASP A 165 16.71 1.87 24.67
C ASP A 165 15.38 1.55 25.38
N HIS A 166 15.50 0.84 26.50
CA HIS A 166 14.33 0.46 27.29
C HIS A 166 13.51 1.69 27.73
N ASP A 167 14.17 2.78 28.13
CA ASP A 167 13.49 4.00 28.55
C ASP A 167 12.68 4.66 27.43
N LEU A 168 13.14 4.54 26.18
CA LEU A 168 12.38 5.02 25.01
C LEU A 168 11.17 4.14 24.74
N ARG A 169 11.31 2.81 24.82
CA ARG A 169 10.18 1.87 24.70
C ARG A 169 9.09 2.15 25.73
N VAL A 170 9.48 2.36 26.99
CA VAL A 170 8.53 2.72 28.05
C VAL A 170 7.87 4.07 27.78
N LYS A 171 8.59 5.06 27.24
CA LYS A 171 8.01 6.35 26.87
C LYS A 171 7.01 6.24 25.73
N ILE A 172 7.31 5.44 24.70
CA ILE A 172 6.38 5.18 23.59
C ILE A 172 5.09 4.60 24.15
N SER A 173 5.18 3.55 24.97
CA SER A 173 4.01 2.89 25.53
C SER A 173 3.18 3.78 26.47
N LYS A 174 3.84 4.67 27.23
CA LYS A 174 3.13 5.70 28.01
C LYS A 174 2.33 6.65 27.14
N VAL A 175 2.90 7.12 26.03
CA VAL A 175 2.19 7.99 25.09
C VAL A 175 1.01 7.27 24.46
N CYS A 176 1.16 6.01 24.07
CA CYS A 176 0.06 5.20 23.54
C CYS A 176 -1.07 5.01 24.57
N ALA A 177 -0.73 4.76 25.83
CA ALA A 177 -1.71 4.64 26.91
C ALA A 177 -2.43 5.96 27.22
N GLU A 178 -1.72 7.09 27.24
CA GLU A 178 -2.31 8.42 27.47
C GLU A 178 -3.28 8.83 26.35
N LEU A 179 -3.01 8.40 25.11
CA LEU A 179 -3.85 8.68 23.94
C LEU A 179 -5.01 7.68 23.78
N ASN A 180 -5.17 6.70 24.67
CA ASN A 180 -6.16 5.62 24.58
C ASN A 180 -6.11 4.90 23.22
N VAL A 181 -4.90 4.62 22.72
CA VAL A 181 -4.74 3.81 21.50
C VAL A 181 -5.17 2.38 21.82
N ASP A 182 -6.06 1.81 21.00
CA ASP A 182 -6.53 0.44 21.19
C ASP A 182 -5.41 -0.58 20.91
N GLY A 183 -5.19 -1.48 21.87
CA GLY A 183 -4.23 -2.59 21.76
C GLY A 183 -2.75 -2.19 21.86
N LEU A 184 -1.87 -3.05 21.34
CA LEU A 184 -0.41 -2.88 21.34
C LEU A 184 0.12 -2.41 19.98
N ARG A 185 -0.75 -1.98 19.06
CA ARG A 185 -0.35 -1.68 17.67
C ARG A 185 0.48 -0.41 17.54
N GLY A 186 0.42 0.47 18.55
CA GLY A 186 1.24 1.67 18.63
C GLY A 186 2.56 1.49 19.38
N ASP A 187 2.79 0.34 20.04
CA ASP A 187 3.99 0.03 20.82
C ASP A 187 5.12 -0.57 19.95
#